data_AF-A0A919WS04-F1
#
_entry.id   AF-A0A919WS04-F1
#
_cell.length_a   1.000
_cell.length_b   1.000
_cell.length_c   1.000
_cell.angle_alpha   90.00
_cell.angle_beta   90.00
_cell.angle_gamma   90.00
#
_symmetry.space_group_name_H-M   'P 1'
#
loop_
_entity.id
_entity.type
_entity.pdbx_description
1 polymer ?
#
loop_
_entity_poly.entity_id
_entity_poly.type
_entity_poly.pdbx_seq_one_letter_code
_entity_poly.pdbx_strand_id
1 'polypeptide(L)'
;MNSIKNECLSLLCAIGVFLMSNVFQSMAYWGNDFTWYWAGVIFTYFLGLMGIVFLVFAIKRKARGNRESRFGLLMFGIVTSIILICGFLWTTFIIIAGMSGL
;
A
#
# COMPACT_ATOMS: atom_id res chain seq x y z
N MET A 1 -18.72 0.58 -13.57
CA MET A 1 -18.80 0.00 -12.20
C MET A 1 -17.52 -0.70 -11.75
N ASN A 2 -16.94 -1.62 -12.53
CA ASN A 2 -15.76 -2.39 -12.08
C ASN A 2 -14.44 -1.60 -11.93
N SER A 3 -14.23 -0.48 -12.65
CA SER A 3 -13.00 0.30 -12.53
C SER A 3 -12.89 1.04 -11.19
N ILE A 4 -13.99 1.66 -10.75
CA ILE A 4 -14.08 2.39 -9.47
C ILE A 4 -13.87 1.41 -8.30
N LYS A 5 -14.42 0.20 -8.41
CA LYS A 5 -14.22 -0.85 -7.40
C LYS A 5 -12.74 -1.20 -7.21
N ASN A 6 -11.98 -1.31 -8.31
CA ASN A 6 -10.56 -1.64 -8.27
C ASN A 6 -9.69 -0.51 -7.70
N GLU A 7 -10.02 0.75 -8.00
CA GLU A 7 -9.33 1.90 -7.42
C GLU A 7 -9.59 2.03 -5.91
N CYS A 8 -10.84 1.83 -5.49
CA CYS A 8 -11.19 1.79 -4.06
C CYS A 8 -10.42 0.66 -3.33
N LEU A 9 -10.26 -0.49 -3.99
CA LEU A 9 -9.47 -1.62 -3.48
C LEU A 9 -7.97 -1.29 -3.38
N SER A 10 -7.42 -0.58 -4.37
CA SER A 10 -6.04 -0.09 -4.35
C SER A 10 -5.83 0.92 -3.21
N LEU A 11 -6.80 1.79 -2.97
CA LEU A 11 -6.76 2.80 -1.92
C LEU A 11 -6.88 2.16 -0.53
N LEU A 12 -7.75 1.15 -0.38
CA LEU A 12 -7.80 0.31 0.81
C LEU A 12 -6.47 -0.42 1.06
N CYS A 13 -5.82 -0.95 0.03
CA CYS A 13 -4.48 -1.54 0.17
C CYS A 13 -3.46 -0.49 0.63
N ALA A 14 -3.49 0.72 0.08
CA ALA A 14 -2.56 1.79 0.45
C ALA A 14 -2.75 2.24 1.91
N ILE A 15 -4.00 2.38 2.37
CA ILE A 15 -4.33 2.62 3.79
C ILE A 15 -3.86 1.43 4.64
N GLY A 16 -4.09 0.20 4.16
CA GLY A 16 -3.65 -1.02 4.82
C GLY A 16 -2.13 -1.05 5.05
N VAL A 17 -1.33 -0.67 4.05
CA VAL A 17 0.13 -0.56 4.18
C VAL A 17 0.51 0.40 5.31
N PHE A 18 -0.16 1.56 5.37
CA PHE A 18 0.14 2.59 6.36
C PHE A 18 -0.32 2.22 7.78
N LEU A 19 -1.45 1.52 7.92
CA LEU A 19 -1.88 1.01 9.22
C LEU A 19 -0.94 -0.09 9.69
N MET A 20 -0.66 -1.05 8.81
CA MET A 20 0.13 -2.21 9.16
C MET A 20 1.59 -1.86 9.44
N SER A 21 2.09 -0.76 8.84
CA SER A 21 3.41 -0.24 9.13
C SER A 21 3.62 0.16 10.59
N ASN A 22 2.58 0.66 11.24
CA ASN A 22 2.64 1.01 12.67
C ASN A 22 2.45 -0.23 13.55
N VAL A 23 1.63 -1.19 13.10
CA VAL A 23 1.32 -2.38 13.88
C VAL A 23 2.52 -3.33 13.98
N PHE A 24 3.31 -3.49 12.92
CA PHE A 24 4.43 -4.45 12.96
C PHE A 24 5.50 -4.05 13.98
N GLN A 25 5.64 -2.76 14.34
CA GLN A 25 6.51 -2.34 15.44
C GLN A 25 6.05 -2.91 16.78
N SER A 26 4.75 -2.89 17.05
CA SER A 26 4.18 -3.48 18.26
C SER A 26 4.30 -5.01 18.27
N MET A 27 4.21 -5.63 17.08
CA MET A 27 4.41 -7.08 16.93
C MET A 27 5.83 -7.54 17.28
N ALA A 28 6.83 -6.66 17.32
CA ALA A 28 8.16 -7.00 17.81
C ALA A 28 8.14 -7.47 19.28
N TYR A 29 7.17 -7.02 20.07
CA TYR A 29 7.03 -7.33 21.50
C TYR A 29 6.07 -8.50 21.78
N TRP A 30 5.45 -9.09 20.76
CA TRP A 30 4.45 -10.15 20.91
C TRP A 30 5.05 -11.55 21.11
N GLY A 31 6.36 -11.72 20.96
CA GLY A 31 7.03 -13.00 21.15
C GLY A 31 8.44 -12.84 21.69
N ASN A 32 9.11 -13.97 21.91
CA ASN A 32 10.48 -13.98 22.42
C ASN A 32 11.52 -13.45 21.39
N ASP A 33 11.16 -13.42 20.11
CA ASP A 33 12.05 -13.08 18.99
C ASP A 33 11.37 -12.12 17.99
N PHE A 34 12.16 -11.46 17.15
CA PHE A 34 11.70 -10.56 16.08
C PHE A 34 10.88 -11.26 14.97
N THR A 35 10.50 -12.52 15.14
CA THR A 35 9.77 -13.32 14.15
C THR A 35 8.43 -12.67 13.76
N TRP A 36 7.70 -12.14 14.74
CA TRP A 36 6.42 -11.46 14.53
C TRP A 36 6.57 -10.10 13.85
N TYR A 37 7.67 -9.39 14.14
CA TYR A 37 8.05 -8.18 13.43
C TYR A 37 8.30 -8.45 11.94
N TRP A 38 9.13 -9.45 11.62
CA TRP A 38 9.41 -9.84 10.23
C TRP A 38 8.18 -10.37 9.49
N ALA A 39 7.29 -11.10 10.17
CA ALA A 39 6.01 -11.53 9.62
C ALA A 39 5.13 -10.33 9.22
N GLY A 40 5.05 -9.31 10.10
CA GLY A 40 4.33 -8.06 9.82
C GLY A 40 4.93 -7.26 8.66
N VAL A 41 6.26 -7.22 8.56
CA VAL A 41 6.97 -6.59 7.43
C VAL A 41 6.62 -7.29 6.12
N ILE A 42 6.75 -8.62 6.04
CA ILE A 42 6.42 -9.40 4.83
C ILE A 42 4.96 -9.16 4.41
N PHE A 43 4.03 -9.17 5.37
CA PHE A 43 2.62 -8.93 5.10
C PHE A 43 2.35 -7.51 4.57
N THR A 44 3.03 -6.51 5.12
CA THR A 44 2.92 -5.11 4.68
C THR A 44 3.41 -4.92 3.25
N TYR A 45 4.55 -5.52 2.89
CA TYR A 45 5.06 -5.53 1.51
C TYR A 45 4.10 -6.22 0.55
N PHE A 46 3.49 -7.34 0.97
CA PHE A 46 2.53 -8.08 0.16
C PHE A 46 1.27 -7.24 -0.13
N LEU A 47 0.75 -6.53 0.88
CA LEU A 47 -0.35 -5.57 0.74
C LEU A 47 -0.02 -4.43 -0.23
N GLY A 48 1.19 -3.87 -0.13
CA GLY A 48 1.65 -2.83 -1.05
C GLY A 48 1.76 -3.33 -2.49
N LEU A 49 2.28 -4.53 -2.69
CA LEU A 49 2.37 -5.17 -4.01
C LEU A 49 0.99 -5.42 -4.60
N MET A 50 0.03 -5.90 -3.81
CA MET A 50 -1.37 -6.04 -4.23
C MET A 50 -1.99 -4.70 -4.61
N GLY A 51 -1.73 -3.64 -3.85
CA GLY A 51 -2.14 -2.27 -4.19
C GLY A 51 -1.63 -1.84 -5.58
N ILE A 52 -0.35 -2.07 -5.87
CA ILE A 52 0.24 -1.76 -7.19
C ILE A 52 -0.44 -2.57 -8.30
N VAL A 53 -0.67 -3.87 -8.10
CA VAL A 53 -1.33 -4.73 -9.09
C VAL A 53 -2.75 -4.23 -9.39
N PHE A 54 -3.53 -3.88 -8.35
CA PHE A 54 -4.88 -3.34 -8.52
C PHE A 54 -4.87 -1.99 -9.24
N LEU A 55 -3.91 -1.12 -8.93
CA LEU A 55 -3.71 0.16 -9.60
C LEU A 55 -3.40 -0.02 -11.10
N VAL A 56 -2.44 -0.88 -11.44
CA VAL A 56 -2.06 -1.17 -12.83
C VAL A 56 -3.25 -1.78 -13.59
N PHE A 57 -4.01 -2.67 -12.95
CA PHE A 57 -5.19 -3.27 -13.54
C PHE A 57 -6.31 -2.24 -13.77
N ALA A 58 -6.50 -1.29 -12.85
CA ALA A 58 -7.46 -0.19 -13.02
C ALA A 58 -7.08 0.71 -14.20
N ILE A 59 -5.79 1.07 -14.31
CA ILE A 59 -5.26 1.90 -15.42
C ILE A 59 -5.39 1.18 -16.76
N LYS A 60 -4.95 -0.09 -16.86
CA LYS A 60 -5.01 -0.88 -18.10
C LYS A 60 -6.45 -1.08 -18.59
N ARG A 61 -7.38 -1.37 -17.69
CA ARG A 61 -8.79 -1.56 -18.04
C ARG A 61 -9.43 -0.26 -18.53
N LYS A 62 -9.00 0.87 -17.99
CA LYS A 62 -9.46 2.20 -18.36
C LYS A 62 -8.92 2.66 -19.72
N ALA A 63 -7.71 2.25 -20.11
CA ALA A 63 -7.17 2.55 -21.45
C ALA A 63 -8.07 2.03 -22.59
N ARG A 64 -8.93 1.04 -22.31
CA ARG A 64 -9.92 0.46 -23.23
C ARG A 64 -11.30 1.15 -23.21
N GLY A 65 -11.55 2.12 -22.32
CA GLY A 65 -12.87 2.73 -22.08
C GLY A 65 -12.98 4.22 -22.46
N ASN A 66 -14.21 4.72 -22.52
CA ASN A 66 -14.61 6.00 -23.12
C ASN A 66 -13.95 7.26 -22.49
N ARG A 67 -13.77 8.32 -23.30
CA ARG A 67 -12.84 9.45 -23.09
C ARG A 67 -13.23 10.44 -21.98
N GLU A 68 -14.50 10.53 -21.60
CA GLU A 68 -15.02 11.62 -20.74
C GLU A 68 -14.70 11.47 -19.23
N SER A 69 -14.49 10.26 -18.71
CA SER A 69 -14.13 10.03 -17.29
C SER A 69 -12.62 9.96 -17.05
N ARG A 70 -11.79 10.43 -18.02
CA ARG A 70 -10.34 10.26 -17.94
C ARG A 70 -9.69 11.10 -16.84
N PHE A 71 -10.15 12.33 -16.60
CA PHE A 71 -9.46 13.31 -15.75
C PHE A 71 -9.58 13.03 -14.25
N GLY A 72 -10.79 12.95 -13.69
CA GLY A 72 -10.99 12.68 -12.26
C GLY A 72 -10.41 11.33 -11.82
N LEU A 73 -10.48 10.35 -12.71
CA LEU A 73 -9.99 9.01 -12.44
C LEU A 73 -8.47 8.86 -12.77
N LEU A 74 -7.82 9.87 -13.35
CA LEU A 74 -6.36 9.96 -13.45
C LEU A 74 -5.79 10.55 -12.16
N MET A 75 -6.44 11.60 -11.64
CA MET A 75 -6.11 12.19 -10.34
C MET A 75 -6.18 11.15 -9.22
N PHE A 76 -7.21 10.31 -9.20
CA PHE A 76 -7.32 9.21 -8.22
C PHE A 76 -6.16 8.21 -8.30
N GLY A 77 -5.76 7.81 -9.50
CA GLY A 77 -4.61 6.91 -9.69
C GLY A 77 -3.29 7.54 -9.24
N ILE A 78 -3.08 8.83 -9.52
CA ILE A 78 -1.90 9.58 -9.07
C ILE A 78 -1.85 9.67 -7.55
N VAL A 79 -2.96 10.06 -6.91
CA VAL A 79 -3.07 10.14 -5.44
C VAL A 79 -2.79 8.79 -4.81
N THR A 80 -3.39 7.72 -5.32
CA THR A 80 -3.19 6.36 -4.78
C THR A 80 -1.74 5.90 -4.95
N SER A 81 -1.10 6.26 -6.06
CA SER A 81 0.34 5.98 -6.29
C SER A 81 1.23 6.73 -5.30
N ILE A 82 0.95 8.02 -5.04
CA ILE A 82 1.69 8.82 -4.06
C ILE A 82 1.56 8.21 -2.66
N ILE A 83 0.35 7.81 -2.26
CA ILE A 83 0.12 7.17 -0.95
C ILE A 83 0.89 5.85 -0.85
N LEU A 84 0.90 5.02 -1.91
CA LEU A 84 1.67 3.78 -1.92
C LEU A 84 3.18 4.04 -1.78
N ILE A 85 3.74 4.99 -2.53
CA ILE A 85 5.16 5.37 -2.44
C ILE A 85 5.47 5.89 -1.03
N CYS A 86 4.63 6.76 -0.49
CA CYS A 86 4.78 7.28 0.87
C CYS A 86 4.70 6.16 1.91
N GLY A 87 3.80 5.19 1.74
CA GLY A 87 3.71 3.99 2.59
C GLY A 87 4.95 3.11 2.51
N PHE A 88 5.54 2.92 1.32
CA PHE A 88 6.80 2.19 1.17
C PHE A 88 7.99 2.93 1.79
N LEU A 89 8.07 4.24 1.62
CA LEU A 89 9.11 5.05 2.27
C LEU A 89 8.95 5.03 3.80
N TRP A 90 7.71 5.12 4.29
CA TRP A 90 7.41 5.09 5.72
C TRP A 90 7.74 3.73 6.34
N THR A 91 7.34 2.63 5.70
CA THR A 91 7.72 1.27 6.15
C THR A 91 9.23 1.08 6.17
N THR A 92 9.93 1.53 5.13
CA THR A 92 11.40 1.48 5.06
C THR A 92 12.03 2.31 6.18
N PHE A 93 11.54 3.53 6.40
CA PHE A 93 11.97 4.39 7.49
C PHE A 93 11.78 3.72 8.85
N ILE A 94 10.59 3.16 9.11
CA ILE A 94 10.29 2.44 10.36
C ILE A 94 11.24 1.26 10.56
N ILE A 95 11.57 0.52 9.49
CA ILE A 95 12.49 -0.62 9.58
C ILE A 95 13.88 -0.15 9.98
N ILE A 96 14.39 0.90 9.33
CA ILE A 96 15.71 1.47 9.64
C ILE A 96 15.71 2.07 11.05
N ALA A 97 14.68 2.84 11.41
CA ALA A 97 14.53 3.45 12.73
C ALA A 97 14.51 2.38 13.84
N GLY A 98 13.70 1.34 13.67
CA GLY A 98 13.60 0.22 14.61
C GLY A 98 14.90 -0.57 14.75
N MET A 99 15.71 -0.70 13.69
CA MET A 99 17.04 -1.32 13.78
C MET A 99 18.10 -0.38 14.38
N SER A 100 17.93 0.93 14.22
CA SER A 100 18.88 1.94 14.74
C SER A 100 18.75 2.21 16.24
N GLY A 101 17.74 1.65 16.91
CA GLY A 101 17.51 1.82 18.35
C GLY A 101 17.06 3.23 18.76
N LEU A 102 16.56 4.02 17.80
CA LEU A 102 15.90 5.31 18.01
C LEU A 102 14.50 5.15 18.62
#